data_AF-A0A450U451-F1
#
_entry.id   AF-A0A450U451-F1
#
_cell.length_a   1.000
_cell.length_b   1.000
_cell.length_c   1.000
_cell.angle_alpha   90.00
_cell.angle_beta   90.00
_cell.angle_gamma   90.00
#
_symmetry.space_group_name_H-M   'P 1'
#
loop_
_entity.id
_entity.type
_entity.pdbx_description
1 polymer ?
#
loop_
_entity_poly.entity_id
_entity_poly.type
_entity_poly.pdbx_seq_one_letter_code
_entity_poly.pdbx_strand_id
1 'polypeptide(L)'
;MSFGEIENATPGNRQIPLRQRLASGSNWLDPGDVARFVRVYRANLEALSGYRPSPWEGKIVFLSARERIGGEGEGLEFGWRKFTREIDHHTVSGNHFTMHRQPNVHEIAKVLKSLPRPVGLSARLL
;
A
#
# COMPACT_ATOMS: atom_id res chain seq x y z
N MET A 1 1.86 -9.94 -20.87
CA MET A 1 0.52 -9.86 -20.27
C MET A 1 0.47 -8.72 -19.25
N SER A 2 -0.47 -7.78 -19.40
CA SER A 2 -0.61 -6.55 -18.59
C SER A 2 -1.40 -6.82 -17.29
N PHE A 3 -1.45 -5.87 -16.35
CA PHE A 3 -2.31 -5.98 -15.15
C PHE A 3 -3.80 -6.10 -15.50
N GLY A 4 -4.23 -5.54 -16.64
CA GLY A 4 -5.63 -5.58 -17.08
C GLY A 4 -6.19 -6.99 -17.35
N GLU A 5 -5.36 -7.99 -17.61
CA GLU A 5 -5.84 -9.37 -17.85
C GLU A 5 -6.22 -10.10 -16.55
N ILE A 6 -5.66 -9.71 -15.40
CA ILE A 6 -6.02 -10.26 -14.08
C ILE A 6 -7.32 -9.63 -13.58
N GLU A 7 -7.51 -8.35 -13.86
CA GLU A 7 -8.71 -7.59 -13.52
C GLU A 7 -9.96 -8.18 -14.19
N ASN A 8 -9.84 -8.57 -15.46
CA ASN A 8 -10.93 -9.13 -16.27
C ASN A 8 -11.21 -10.63 -16.03
N ALA A 9 -10.36 -11.35 -15.29
CA ALA A 9 -10.61 -12.75 -14.94
C ALA A 9 -11.65 -12.85 -13.81
N THR A 10 -12.55 -13.84 -13.86
CA THR A 10 -13.50 -14.11 -12.79
C THR A 10 -12.78 -14.45 -11.47
N PRO A 11 -13.28 -14.05 -10.28
CA PRO A 11 -12.57 -14.21 -9.01
C PRO A 11 -12.07 -15.63 -8.71
N GLY A 12 -12.80 -16.67 -9.14
CA GLY A 12 -12.41 -18.08 -9.00
C GLY A 12 -11.25 -18.51 -9.92
N ASN A 13 -11.10 -17.87 -11.09
CA ASN A 13 -10.14 -18.26 -12.12
C ASN A 13 -8.85 -17.43 -12.09
N ARG A 14 -8.78 -16.37 -11.29
CA ARG A 14 -7.59 -15.50 -11.14
C ARG A 14 -6.35 -16.24 -10.62
N GLN A 15 -6.51 -17.39 -9.97
CA GLN A 15 -5.40 -18.17 -9.41
C GLN A 15 -4.49 -18.77 -10.50
N ILE A 16 -5.05 -19.19 -11.63
CA ILE A 16 -4.30 -19.85 -12.70
C ILE A 16 -3.35 -18.86 -13.41
N PRO A 17 -3.80 -17.66 -13.85
CA PRO A 17 -2.92 -16.65 -14.42
C PRO A 17 -1.86 -16.15 -13.44
N LEU A 18 -2.20 -16.00 -12.15
CA LEU A 18 -1.24 -15.61 -11.11
C LEU A 18 -0.11 -16.64 -10.98
N ARG A 19 -0.44 -17.94 -10.93
CA ARG A 19 0.56 -19.02 -10.90
C ARG A 19 1.46 -19.02 -12.13
N GLN A 20 0.91 -18.82 -13.33
CA GLN A 20 1.68 -18.77 -14.58
C GLN A 20 2.66 -17.58 -14.64
N ARG A 21 2.28 -16.43 -14.07
CA ARG A 21 3.16 -15.25 -13.95
C ARG A 21 4.28 -15.44 -12.95
N LEU A 22 3.99 -16.12 -11.84
CA LEU A 22 4.98 -16.43 -10.80
C LEU A 22 6.01 -17.47 -11.27
N ALA A 23 5.60 -18.41 -12.13
CA ALA A 23 6.51 -19.36 -12.75
C ALA A 23 7.44 -18.74 -13.81
N SER A 24 7.03 -17.63 -14.44
CA SER A 24 7.79 -16.96 -15.51
C SER A 24 8.63 -15.76 -15.03
N GLY A 25 8.48 -15.33 -13.79
CA GLY A 25 9.28 -14.27 -13.15
C GLY A 25 10.15 -14.82 -12.03
N SER A 26 11.48 -14.79 -12.22
CA SER A 26 12.55 -15.02 -11.25
C SER A 26 12.14 -15.42 -9.82
N ASN A 27 12.21 -16.72 -9.52
CA ASN A 27 12.50 -17.40 -8.23
C ASN A 27 11.94 -16.90 -6.88
N TRP A 28 10.85 -16.14 -6.78
CA TRP A 28 10.41 -15.63 -5.46
C TRP A 28 9.32 -16.42 -4.73
N LEU A 29 8.64 -17.41 -5.33
CA LEU A 29 7.53 -18.10 -4.66
C LEU A 29 7.38 -19.58 -5.09
N ASP A 30 7.61 -20.51 -4.17
CA ASP A 30 7.21 -21.93 -4.25
C ASP A 30 5.67 -22.06 -4.35
N PRO A 31 5.06 -23.14 -4.87
CA PRO A 31 3.60 -23.29 -4.84
C PRO A 31 2.97 -23.15 -3.43
N GLY A 32 3.71 -23.49 -2.37
CA GLY A 32 3.32 -23.22 -0.98
C GLY A 32 3.21 -21.72 -0.67
N ASP A 33 4.04 -20.90 -1.31
CA ASP A 33 4.00 -19.45 -1.19
C ASP A 33 2.79 -18.82 -1.89
N VAL A 34 2.32 -19.41 -3.00
CA VAL A 34 1.09 -18.95 -3.66
C VAL A 34 -0.12 -19.23 -2.78
N ALA A 35 -0.23 -20.44 -2.23
CA ALA A 35 -1.33 -20.79 -1.32
C ALA A 35 -1.31 -19.88 -0.08
N ARG A 36 -0.12 -19.62 0.48
CA ARG A 36 0.07 -18.70 1.59
C ARG A 36 -0.33 -17.27 1.23
N PHE A 37 0.09 -16.77 0.08
CA PHE A 37 -0.29 -15.44 -0.42
C PHE A 37 -1.81 -15.31 -0.54
N VAL A 38 -2.49 -16.28 -1.17
CA VAL A 38 -3.95 -16.26 -1.33
C VAL A 38 -4.66 -16.26 0.04
N ARG A 39 -4.18 -17.05 1.00
CA ARG A 39 -4.75 -17.07 2.36
C ARG A 39 -4.62 -15.71 3.05
N VAL A 40 -3.42 -15.11 3.04
CA VAL A 40 -3.19 -13.79 3.66
C VAL A 40 -4.01 -12.70 2.96
N TYR A 41 -4.07 -12.73 1.63
CA TYR A 41 -4.85 -11.78 0.85
C TYR A 41 -6.35 -11.83 1.20
N ARG A 42 -6.93 -13.03 1.30
CA ARG A 42 -8.34 -13.20 1.71
C ARG A 42 -8.59 -12.68 3.13
N ALA A 43 -7.74 -13.05 4.09
CA ALA A 43 -7.86 -12.58 5.46
C ALA A 43 -7.81 -11.04 5.55
N ASN A 44 -6.93 -10.40 4.77
CA ASN A 44 -6.85 -8.94 4.71
C ASN A 44 -8.12 -8.31 4.10
N LEU A 45 -8.71 -8.91 3.06
CA LEU A 45 -9.95 -8.41 2.47
C LEU A 45 -11.14 -8.55 3.43
N GLU A 46 -11.24 -9.68 4.13
CA GLU A 46 -12.25 -9.91 5.16
C GLU A 46 -12.13 -8.86 6.27
N ALA A 47 -10.92 -8.67 6.81
CA ALA A 47 -10.65 -7.64 7.82
C ALA A 47 -11.00 -6.23 7.32
N LEU A 48 -10.61 -5.89 6.09
CA LEU A 48 -10.89 -4.58 5.50
C LEU A 48 -12.40 -4.32 5.35
N SER A 49 -13.19 -5.33 4.98
CA SER A 49 -14.64 -5.18 4.78
C SER A 49 -15.39 -4.79 6.05
N GLY A 50 -14.96 -5.34 7.19
CA GLY A 50 -15.52 -5.07 8.51
C GLY A 50 -14.88 -3.90 9.25
N TYR A 51 -13.75 -3.38 8.78
CA TYR A 51 -13.02 -2.34 9.49
C TYR A 51 -13.82 -1.04 9.56
N ARG A 52 -13.96 -0.51 10.78
CA ARG A 52 -14.60 0.78 11.06
C ARG A 52 -13.65 1.61 11.92
N PRO A 53 -12.81 2.46 11.29
CA PRO A 53 -11.87 3.28 12.05
C PRO A 53 -12.63 4.29 12.90
N SER A 54 -12.25 4.40 14.17
CA SER A 54 -12.61 5.54 15.01
C SER A 54 -11.76 6.75 14.62
N PRO A 55 -12.29 7.99 14.72
CA PRO A 55 -11.47 9.19 14.57
C PRO A 55 -10.28 9.17 15.52
N TRP A 56 -9.14 9.65 15.03
CA TRP A 56 -7.91 9.82 15.78
C TRP A 56 -7.56 11.30 15.84
N GLU A 57 -7.45 11.88 17.04
CA GLU A 57 -7.24 13.33 17.19
C GLU A 57 -5.82 13.81 16.83
N GLY A 58 -4.96 12.89 16.39
CA GLY A 58 -3.59 13.18 15.98
C GLY A 58 -3.47 13.87 14.63
N LYS A 59 -2.21 13.98 14.19
CA LYS A 59 -1.83 14.47 12.87
C LYS A 59 -1.39 13.27 12.02
N ILE A 60 -1.98 13.12 10.85
CA ILE A 60 -1.58 12.10 9.88
C ILE A 60 -0.57 12.71 8.91
N VAL A 61 0.55 12.01 8.69
CA VAL A 61 1.42 12.26 7.54
C VAL A 61 0.95 11.35 6.42
N PHE A 62 0.44 11.94 5.34
CA PHE A 62 -0.10 11.19 4.20
C PHE A 62 0.87 11.27 3.04
N LEU A 63 1.36 10.12 2.57
CA LEU A 63 2.27 9.99 1.44
C LEU A 63 1.51 9.37 0.27
N SER A 64 1.28 10.13 -0.79
CA SER A 64 0.62 9.64 -2.01
C SER A 64 1.58 9.54 -3.18
N ALA A 65 1.30 8.62 -4.10
CA ALA A 65 1.99 8.60 -5.38
C ALA A 65 1.62 9.83 -6.22
N ARG A 66 2.58 10.38 -6.96
CA ARG A 66 2.35 11.49 -7.89
C ARG A 66 1.61 11.01 -9.14
N GLU A 67 1.94 9.81 -9.62
CA GLU A 67 1.24 9.18 -10.73
C GLU A 67 0.04 8.38 -10.20
N ARG A 68 -1.17 8.79 -10.60
CA ARG A 68 -2.40 8.08 -10.24
C ARG A 68 -2.66 6.93 -11.20
N ILE A 69 -3.06 5.79 -10.65
CA ILE A 69 -3.57 4.65 -11.41
C ILE A 69 -5.08 4.58 -11.13
N GLY A 70 -5.92 4.73 -12.16
CA GLY A 70 -7.38 4.66 -12.02
C GLY A 70 -8.17 5.95 -12.27
N GLY A 71 -7.57 6.98 -12.89
CA GLY A 71 -8.28 8.16 -13.40
C GLY A 71 -8.32 9.40 -12.48
N GLU A 72 -9.00 10.43 -12.97
CA GLU A 72 -9.20 11.71 -12.28
C GLU A 72 -10.30 11.62 -11.22
N GLY A 73 -10.09 12.30 -10.10
CA GLY A 73 -10.99 12.32 -8.95
C GLY A 73 -10.33 13.04 -7.78
N GLU A 74 -11.05 13.19 -6.67
CA GLU A 74 -10.50 13.80 -5.47
C GLU A 74 -9.21 13.08 -5.00
N GLY A 75 -8.36 13.84 -4.33
CA GLY A 75 -7.15 13.32 -3.69
C GLY A 75 -7.50 12.22 -2.67
N LEU A 76 -6.63 11.22 -2.54
CA LEU A 76 -6.90 10.11 -1.62
C LEU A 76 -6.91 10.56 -0.15
N GLU A 77 -6.26 11.68 0.16
CA GLU A 77 -6.22 12.31 1.47
C GLU A 77 -7.60 12.80 1.95
N PHE A 78 -8.53 13.12 1.03
CA PHE A 78 -9.87 13.58 1.41
C PHE A 78 -10.64 12.50 2.17
N GLY A 79 -10.43 11.22 1.86
CA GLY A 79 -11.02 10.09 2.58
C GLY A 79 -10.59 10.01 4.05
N TRP A 80 -9.46 10.63 4.40
CA TRP A 80 -8.88 10.63 5.74
C TRP A 80 -9.31 11.81 6.60
N ARG A 81 -9.78 12.92 5.99
CA ARG A 81 -10.10 14.17 6.73
C ARG A 81 -11.10 13.99 7.85
N LYS A 82 -12.05 13.06 7.72
CA LYS A 82 -13.04 12.75 8.76
C LYS A 82 -12.49 11.97 9.96
N PHE A 83 -11.27 11.45 9.87
CA PHE A 83 -10.65 10.61 10.90
C PHE A 83 -9.47 11.27 11.59
N THR A 84 -9.12 12.50 11.24
CA THR A 84 -7.95 13.19 11.78
C THR A 84 -8.19 14.68 11.92
N ARG A 85 -7.50 15.32 12.86
CA ARG A 85 -7.54 16.78 13.01
C ARG A 85 -6.76 17.48 11.90
N GLU A 86 -5.65 16.88 11.49
CA GLU A 86 -4.74 17.45 10.50
C GLU A 86 -4.17 16.36 9.59
N ILE A 87 -3.99 16.72 8.32
CA ILE A 87 -3.25 15.94 7.34
C ILE A 87 -2.10 16.78 6.81
N ASP A 88 -0.89 16.24 6.91
CA ASP A 88 0.31 16.75 6.27
C ASP A 88 0.67 15.87 5.09
N HIS A 89 0.31 16.36 3.91
CA HIS A 89 0.30 15.60 2.67
C HIS A 89 1.56 15.85 1.86
N HIS A 90 2.23 14.76 1.48
CA HIS A 90 3.41 14.73 0.63
C HIS A 90 3.15 13.85 -0.59
N THR A 91 3.59 14.29 -1.77
CA THR A 91 3.56 13.46 -2.99
C THR A 91 4.94 12.89 -3.26
N VAL A 92 4.98 11.62 -3.65
CA VAL A 92 6.20 10.88 -3.97
C VAL A 92 6.20 10.52 -5.45
N SER A 93 7.32 10.69 -6.12
CA SER A 93 7.50 10.33 -7.53
C SER A 93 7.16 8.85 -7.81
N GLY A 94 6.69 8.56 -9.03
CA GLY A 94 6.17 7.24 -9.40
C GLY A 94 4.69 7.06 -9.05
N ASN A 95 4.23 5.82 -9.23
CA ASN A 95 2.87 5.38 -8.93
C ASN A 95 2.83 4.53 -7.65
N HIS A 96 1.65 4.05 -7.24
CA HIS A 96 1.48 3.24 -6.02
C HIS A 96 2.44 2.02 -5.95
N PHE A 97 2.79 1.44 -7.10
CA PHE A 97 3.69 0.28 -7.19
C PHE A 97 5.18 0.64 -7.26
N THR A 98 5.53 1.89 -7.58
CA THR A 98 6.93 2.31 -7.81
C THR A 98 7.42 3.37 -6.82
N MET A 99 6.53 4.06 -6.10
CA MET A 99 6.88 5.11 -5.12
C MET A 99 7.75 4.59 -3.96
N HIS A 100 7.64 3.30 -3.63
CA HIS A 100 8.38 2.65 -2.55
C HIS A 100 9.70 1.99 -3.01
N ARG A 101 10.08 2.14 -4.28
CA ARG A 101 11.29 1.55 -4.87
C ARG A 101 12.32 2.63 -5.17
N GLN A 102 13.57 2.25 -5.37
CA GLN A 102 14.58 3.17 -5.87
C GLN A 102 14.19 3.68 -7.28
N PRO A 103 14.42 4.97 -7.58
CA PRO A 103 15.00 6.00 -6.70
C PRO A 103 13.99 6.69 -5.76
N ASN A 104 12.68 6.53 -6.02
CA ASN A 104 11.59 7.30 -5.40
C ASN A 104 11.51 7.15 -3.86
N VAL A 105 11.87 5.98 -3.33
CA VAL A 105 11.86 5.71 -1.88
C VAL A 105 12.71 6.69 -1.06
N HIS A 106 13.69 7.34 -1.69
CA HIS A 106 14.49 8.37 -1.04
C HIS A 106 13.67 9.60 -0.64
N GLU A 107 12.61 9.93 -1.41
CA GLU A 107 11.70 11.03 -1.06
C GLU A 107 10.90 10.70 0.22
N ILE A 108 10.43 9.45 0.36
CA ILE A 108 9.77 8.98 1.60
C ILE A 108 10.72 9.14 2.79
N ALA A 109 11.97 8.70 2.64
CA ALA A 109 12.97 8.81 3.71
C ALA A 109 13.24 10.26 4.12
N LYS A 110 13.24 11.21 3.17
CA LYS A 110 13.37 12.64 3.46
C LYS A 110 12.21 13.16 4.30
N VAL A 111 10.97 12.81 3.93
CA VAL A 111 9.77 13.21 4.68
C VAL A 111 9.83 12.64 6.10
N LEU A 112 10.13 11.35 6.26
CA LEU A 112 10.19 10.73 7.60
C LEU A 112 11.26 11.35 8.49
N LYS A 113 12.40 11.76 7.93
CA LYS A 113 13.49 12.41 8.67
C LYS A 113 13.17 13.84 9.10
N SER A 114 12.26 14.53 8.41
CA SER A 114 11.84 15.89 8.82
C SER A 114 10.78 15.87 9.91
N LEU A 115 10.17 14.71 10.20
CA LEU A 115 9.16 14.60 11.24
C LEU A 115 9.78 14.75 12.64
N PRO A 116 9.07 15.39 13.58
CA PRO A 116 9.46 15.40 14.98
C PRO A 116 9.61 13.96 15.49
N ARG A 117 10.63 13.70 16.30
CA ARG A 117 10.72 12.41 16.99
C ARG A 117 9.48 12.24 17.88
N PRO A 118 8.81 11.08 17.85
CA PRO A 118 7.65 10.85 18.70
C PRO A 118 8.05 11.00 20.16
N VAL A 119 7.37 11.90 20.87
CA VAL A 119 7.54 12.09 22.31
C VAL A 119 7.01 10.83 22.99
N GLY A 120 7.90 9.98 23.52
CA GLY A 120 7.53 8.76 24.25
C GLY A 120 8.28 7.47 23.88
N LEU A 121 9.01 7.44 22.77
CA LEU A 121 9.96 6.36 22.50
C LEU A 121 11.27 6.65 23.24
N SER A 122 11.29 6.37 24.54
CA SER A 122 12.53 6.24 25.28
C SER A 122 13.35 5.16 24.60
N ALA A 123 14.52 5.52 24.10
CA ALA A 123 15.45 4.59 23.46
C ALA A 123 15.85 3.53 24.49
N ARG A 124 15.16 2.39 24.52
CA ARG A 124 15.76 1.17 25.05
C ARG A 124 16.73 0.66 23.98
N LEU A 125 17.93 1.23 24.02
CA LEU A 125 19.14 0.53 23.60
C LEU A 125 19.29 -0.69 24.50
N LEU A 126 19.27 -1.89 23.90
CA LEU A 126 20.40 -2.83 23.79
C LEU A 126 19.92 -4.03 22.98
#